data_AF-L1JM10-F1
#
_entry.id   AF-L1JM10-F1
#
_cell.length_a   1.000
_cell.length_b   1.000
_cell.length_c   1.000
_cell.angle_alpha   90.00
_cell.angle_beta   90.00
_cell.angle_gamma   90.00
#
_symmetry.space_group_name_H-M   'P 1'
#
loop_
_entity.id
_entity.type
_entity.pdbx_description
1 polymer ?
#
loop_
_entity_poly.entity_id
_entity_poly.type
_entity_poly.pdbx_seq_one_letter_code
_entity_poly.pdbx_strand_id
1 'polypeptide(L)'
;RNGWQDVTFHDGSVYHGEWREGQRSGQGKQTYALTGNRYEGTWKDGRWDGPGRLFLANGLSMRREEVRMTRARSSSYSGEWKAGRRHGRGI
;
A
#
# COMPACT_ATOMS: atom_id res chain seq x y z
N ARG A 1 -8.68 19.15 -5.81
CA ARG A 1 -7.75 18.44 -6.73
C ARG A 1 -8.35 17.06 -6.97
N ASN A 2 -8.90 16.81 -8.16
CA ASN A 2 -9.65 15.60 -8.50
C ASN A 2 -9.03 14.92 -9.73
N GLY A 3 -9.10 13.60 -9.81
CA GLY A 3 -8.58 12.80 -10.94
C GLY A 3 -7.25 12.10 -10.67
N TRP A 4 -6.75 11.35 -11.66
CA TRP A 4 -5.51 10.58 -11.57
C TRP A 4 -4.28 11.48 -11.61
N GLN A 5 -3.40 11.40 -10.60
CA GLN A 5 -2.17 12.21 -10.55
C GLN A 5 -0.99 11.49 -9.92
N ASP A 6 0.19 11.90 -10.39
CA ASP A 6 1.51 11.63 -9.83
C ASP A 6 1.89 12.72 -8.83
N VAL A 7 2.18 12.33 -7.59
CA VAL A 7 2.59 13.26 -6.53
C VAL A 7 3.83 12.70 -5.83
N THR A 8 4.89 13.49 -5.82
CA THR A 8 6.06 13.28 -4.96
C THR A 8 5.87 14.08 -3.68
N PHE A 9 5.93 13.40 -2.54
CA PHE A 9 5.84 14.01 -1.22
C PHE A 9 7.20 14.54 -0.77
N HIS A 10 7.19 15.40 0.25
CA HIS A 10 8.40 15.99 0.82
C HIS A 10 9.39 14.95 1.36
N ASP A 11 8.91 13.80 1.83
CA ASP A 11 9.76 12.70 2.31
C ASP A 11 10.37 11.86 1.17
N GLY A 12 10.10 12.22 -0.09
CA GLY A 12 10.53 11.50 -1.29
C GLY A 12 9.59 10.37 -1.70
N SER A 13 8.59 10.01 -0.88
CA SER A 13 7.57 9.05 -1.27
C SER A 13 6.83 9.51 -2.51
N VAL A 14 6.38 8.56 -3.33
CA VAL A 14 5.62 8.84 -4.56
C VAL A 14 4.27 8.16 -4.47
N TYR A 15 3.21 8.88 -4.82
CA TYR A 15 1.89 8.32 -5.04
C TYR A 15 1.44 8.55 -6.47
N HIS A 16 0.98 7.49 -7.10
CA HIS A 16 0.38 7.49 -8.43
C HIS A 16 -1.02 6.89 -8.30
N GLY A 17 -2.06 7.69 -8.49
CA GLY A 17 -3.43 7.20 -8.38
C GLY A 17 -4.46 8.30 -8.35
N GLU A 18 -5.70 7.92 -8.05
CA GLU A 18 -6.81 8.85 -8.05
C GLU A 18 -6.77 9.77 -6.82
N TRP A 19 -7.19 11.00 -7.05
CA TRP A 19 -7.41 12.02 -6.05
C TRP A 19 -8.86 12.48 -6.10
N ARG A 20 -9.43 12.74 -4.93
CA ARG A 20 -10.73 13.37 -4.77
C ARG A 20 -10.64 14.34 -3.61
N GLU A 21 -11.06 15.58 -3.85
CA GLU A 21 -11.12 16.65 -2.84
C GLU A 21 -9.76 16.90 -2.16
N GLY A 22 -8.67 16.73 -2.92
CA GLY A 22 -7.31 16.91 -2.39
C GLY A 22 -6.78 15.73 -1.58
N GLN A 23 -7.53 14.63 -1.48
CA GLN A 23 -7.14 13.41 -0.79
C GLN A 23 -6.99 12.25 -1.76
N ARG A 24 -6.14 11.27 -1.41
CA ARG A 24 -6.01 10.02 -2.18
C ARG A 24 -7.32 9.24 -2.08
N SER A 25 -7.81 8.77 -3.20
CA SER A 25 -9.08 8.05 -3.33
C SER A 25 -8.95 7.00 -4.44
N GLY A 26 -9.90 6.08 -4.56
CA GLY A 26 -9.96 5.13 -5.68
C GLY A 26 -8.75 4.20 -5.73
N GLN A 27 -8.30 3.83 -6.92
CA GLN A 27 -7.11 3.00 -7.08
C GLN A 27 -5.84 3.84 -7.03
N GLY A 28 -4.81 3.31 -6.37
CA GLY A 28 -3.54 4.01 -6.30
C GLY A 28 -2.37 3.16 -5.79
N LYS A 29 -1.18 3.63 -6.15
CA LYS A 29 0.11 3.05 -5.83
C LYS A 29 0.95 4.04 -5.06
N GLN A 30 1.33 3.70 -3.82
CA GLN A 30 2.27 4.48 -3.04
C GLN A 30 3.60 3.73 -2.89
N THR A 31 4.70 4.37 -3.26
CA THR A 31 6.06 3.92 -2.94
C THR A 31 6.60 4.81 -1.83
N TYR A 32 7.00 4.20 -0.72
CA TYR A 32 7.56 4.87 0.43
C TYR A 32 9.07 5.00 0.29
N ALA A 33 9.61 6.21 0.17
CA ALA A 33 11.04 6.40 -0.09
C ALA A 33 11.92 5.92 1.08
N LEU A 34 11.52 6.19 2.32
CA LEU A 34 12.31 5.84 3.51
C LEU A 34 12.45 4.33 3.74
N THR A 35 11.41 3.56 3.44
CA THR A 35 11.41 2.10 3.67
C THR A 35 11.61 1.31 2.38
N GLY A 36 11.39 1.92 1.22
CA GLY A 36 11.25 1.26 -0.09
C GLY A 36 9.95 0.48 -0.26
N ASN A 37 9.11 0.40 0.78
CA ASN A 37 7.85 -0.36 0.71
C ASN A 37 6.93 0.22 -0.36
N ARG A 38 6.08 -0.62 -0.91
CA ARG A 38 5.13 -0.22 -1.95
C ARG A 38 3.77 -0.78 -1.66
N TYR A 39 2.75 0.06 -1.65
CA TYR A 39 1.37 -0.36 -1.56
C TYR A 39 0.67 -0.13 -2.89
N GLU A 40 -0.08 -1.12 -3.36
CA GLU A 40 -0.95 -1.03 -4.53
C GLU A 40 -2.34 -1.48 -4.10
N GLY A 41 -3.33 -0.59 -4.17
CA GLY A 41 -4.68 -0.94 -3.75
C GLY A 41 -5.63 0.24 -3.69
N THR A 42 -6.72 0.03 -2.96
CA THR A 42 -7.82 0.98 -2.88
C THR A 42 -7.59 2.00 -1.75
N TRP A 43 -7.98 3.24 -2.03
CA TRP A 43 -7.83 4.40 -1.18
C TRP A 43 -9.16 5.10 -0.96
N LYS A 44 -9.35 5.61 0.25
CA LYS A 44 -10.49 6.45 0.62
C LYS A 44 -10.05 7.45 1.69
N ASP A 45 -10.37 8.73 1.48
CA ASP A 45 -10.05 9.82 2.41
C ASP A 45 -8.57 9.81 2.85
N GLY A 46 -7.67 9.56 1.90
CA GLY A 46 -6.23 9.55 2.14
C GLY A 46 -5.70 8.31 2.85
N ARG A 47 -6.51 7.27 3.08
CA ARG A 47 -6.12 6.03 3.76
C ARG A 47 -6.31 4.80 2.87
N TRP A 48 -5.59 3.73 3.15
CA TRP A 48 -5.86 2.42 2.56
C TRP A 48 -7.22 1.93 3.04
N ASP A 49 -8.11 1.66 2.09
CA ASP A 49 -9.48 1.25 2.36
C ASP A 49 -9.95 0.33 1.23
N GLY A 50 -10.17 -0.95 1.54
CA GLY A 50 -10.50 -1.99 0.56
C GLY A 50 -9.32 -2.90 0.22
N PRO A 51 -9.37 -3.59 -0.93
CA PRO A 51 -8.36 -4.56 -1.31
C PRO A 51 -7.06 -3.85 -1.68
N GLY A 52 -5.95 -4.41 -1.22
CA GLY A 52 -4.62 -3.93 -1.56
C GLY A 52 -3.51 -4.92 -1.24
N ARG A 53 -2.36 -4.67 -1.86
CA ARG A 53 -1.14 -5.46 -1.70
C ARG A 53 0.01 -4.57 -1.26
N LEU A 54 0.64 -4.95 -0.16
CA LEU A 54 1.84 -4.32 0.37
C LEU A 54 3.05 -5.17 -0.03
N PHE A 55 3.98 -4.58 -0.76
CA PHE A 55 5.28 -5.11 -1.09
C PHE A 55 6.30 -4.48 -0.15
N LEU A 56 7.03 -5.32 0.57
CA LEU A 56 8.09 -4.85 1.45
C LEU A 56 9.39 -4.77 0.66
N ALA A 57 10.09 -3.64 0.70
CA ALA A 57 11.41 -3.57 0.11
C ALA A 57 12.38 -4.41 0.96
N ASN A 58 13.12 -5.28 0.29
CA ASN A 58 14.14 -6.15 0.85
C ASN A 58 13.67 -7.11 1.96
N GLY A 59 13.01 -8.21 1.58
CA GLY A 59 13.05 -9.51 2.29
C GLY A 59 12.57 -9.57 3.75
N LEU A 60 12.17 -8.45 4.36
CA LEU A 60 11.77 -8.34 5.76
C LEU A 60 10.39 -8.99 5.94
N SER A 61 10.43 -10.29 6.27
CA SER A 61 9.28 -11.04 6.74
C SER A 61 8.81 -10.47 8.08
N MET A 62 7.61 -9.91 8.12
CA MET A 62 6.92 -9.65 9.38
C MET A 62 6.66 -11.01 10.07
N ARG A 63 7.36 -11.31 11.17
CA ARG A 63 6.87 -12.25 12.20
C ARG A 63 5.84 -11.48 13.05
N ARG A 64 4.73 -12.05 13.51
CA ARG A 64 4.58 -13.39 14.06
C ARG A 64 3.24 -14.02 13.66
N GLU A 65 3.35 -15.34 13.49
CA GLU A 65 2.34 -16.34 13.17
C GLU A 65 1.74 -16.26 11.76
N GLU A 66 2.10 -17.27 10.97
CA GLU A 66 1.63 -17.59 9.62
C GLU A 66 2.09 -16.68 8.46
N VAL A 67 3.33 -16.91 8.02
CA VAL A 67 3.72 -16.73 6.62
C VAL A 67 4.23 -18.10 6.15
N ARG A 68 3.34 -18.93 5.59
CA ARG A 68 3.79 -20.14 4.90
C ARG A 68 4.45 -19.72 3.59
N MET A 69 5.77 -19.86 3.60
CA MET A 69 6.70 -19.72 2.49
C MET A 69 6.18 -20.36 1.20
N THR A 70 6.15 -19.58 0.12
CA THR A 70 6.48 -20.09 -1.21
C THR A 70 7.63 -19.27 -1.80
N ARG A 71 8.58 -20.01 -2.35
CA ARG A 71 9.94 -19.60 -2.73
C ARG A 71 9.97 -18.42 -3.72
N ALA A 72 10.94 -17.55 -3.45
CA ALA A 72 11.65 -16.66 -4.36
C ALA A 72 10.94 -15.38 -4.86
N ARG A 73 11.61 -14.24 -4.59
CA ARG A 73 11.37 -12.87 -5.06
C ARG A 73 10.06 -12.20 -4.60
N SER A 74 10.23 -11.26 -3.67
CA SER A 74 9.26 -10.25 -3.25
C SER A 74 8.17 -10.77 -2.32
N SER A 75 8.40 -10.62 -1.01
CA SER A 75 7.39 -10.83 0.03
C SER A 75 6.29 -9.79 -0.14
N SER A 76 5.17 -10.17 -0.78
CA SER A 76 3.99 -9.32 -0.92
C SER A 76 2.85 -9.84 -0.05
N TYR A 77 2.30 -9.00 0.80
CA TYR A 77 1.10 -9.29 1.59
C TYR A 77 -0.15 -8.76 0.87
N SER A 78 -1.16 -9.59 0.68
CA SER A 78 -2.49 -9.18 0.21
C SER A 78 -3.53 -9.32 1.31
N GLY A 79 -4.29 -8.26 1.58
CA GLY A 79 -5.34 -8.26 2.59
C GLY A 79 -6.30 -7.09 2.42
N GLU A 80 -7.39 -7.12 3.17
CA GLU A 80 -8.33 -6.01 3.29
C GLU A 80 -7.81 -4.97 4.31
N TRP A 81 -7.87 -3.70 3.94
CA TRP A 81 -7.45 -2.59 4.78
C TRP A 81 -8.66 -1.73 5.12
N LYS A 82 -8.77 -1.30 6.38
CA LYS A 82 -9.80 -0.36 6.82
C LYS A 82 -9.16 0.73 7.67
N ALA A 83 -9.31 1.99 7.24
CA ALA A 83 -8.76 3.16 7.93
C ALA A 83 -7.24 3.10 8.21
N GLY A 84 -6.45 2.44 7.35
CA GLY A 84 -5.00 2.31 7.53
C GLY A 84 -4.56 1.27 8.57
N ARG A 85 -5.49 0.45 9.09
CA ARG A 85 -5.18 -0.75 9.88
C ARG A 85 -5.55 -1.99 9.06
N ARG A 86 -4.74 -3.06 9.15
CA ARG A 86 -5.07 -4.36 8.56
C ARG A 86 -6.41 -4.83 9.14
N HIS A 87 -7.41 -5.08 8.30
CA HIS A 87 -8.72 -5.57 8.71
C HIS A 87 -9.14 -6.66 7.74
N GLY A 88 -8.75 -7.89 8.04
CA GLY A 88 -9.06 -9.06 7.21
C GLY A 88 -8.00 -10.15 7.41
N ARG A 89 -8.44 -11.40 7.43
CA ARG A 89 -7.55 -12.57 7.38
C ARG A 89 -6.96 -12.63 5.97
N GLY A 90 -5.92 -11.84 5.72
CA GLY A 90 -5.07 -11.99 4.54
C GLY A 90 -4.32 -13.32 4.63
N ILE A 91 -4.38 -14.09 3.54
CA ILE A 91 -3.81 -15.44 3.37
C ILE A 91 -2.28 -15.40 3.38
#